data_AF-A0A7J9N6N0-F1
#
_entry.id   AF-A0A7J9N6N0-F1
#
_cell.length_a   1.000
_cell.length_b   1.000
_cell.length_c   1.000
_cell.angle_alpha   90.00
_cell.angle_beta   90.00
_cell.angle_gamma   90.00
#
_symmetry.space_group_name_H-M   'P 1'
#
loop_
_entity.id
_entity.type
_entity.pdbx_description
1 polymer ?
#
loop_
_entity_poly.entity_id
_entity_poly.type
_entity_poly.pdbx_seq_one_letter_code
_entity_poly.pdbx_strand_id
1 'polypeptide(L)'
;MTATAGIIIKIHECLVMGAFTYPLGRTGDSTIAEAKACLQAVIFGEEMGFRDLVIEGDALIVIKKLKSDSTDRSYNLTSSSYWIEEVPTEMEPTIVNDQRRLLN
;
A
#
# COMPACT_ATOMS: atom_id res chain seq x y z
N MET A 1 -5.09 13.93 -16.16
CA MET A 1 -5.02 14.04 -14.69
C MET A 1 -3.64 13.57 -14.25
N THR A 2 -3.00 14.24 -13.30
CA THR A 2 -1.74 13.77 -12.70
C THR A 2 -2.07 12.97 -11.45
N ALA A 3 -1.40 11.84 -11.25
CA ALA A 3 -1.58 10.99 -10.07
C ALA A 3 -0.31 10.96 -9.21
N THR A 4 -0.50 10.71 -7.92
CA THR A 4 0.57 10.59 -6.93
C THR A 4 0.27 9.35 -6.09
N ALA A 5 1.29 8.54 -5.82
CA ALA A 5 1.20 7.43 -4.88
C ALA A 5 1.64 7.90 -3.50
N GLY A 6 0.91 7.49 -2.46
CA GLY A 6 1.34 7.55 -1.07
C GLY A 6 1.56 6.13 -0.56
N ILE A 7 2.73 5.87 0.02
CA ILE A 7 3.13 4.55 0.49
C ILE A 7 3.57 4.68 1.94
N ILE A 8 3.14 3.73 2.77
CA ILE A 8 3.56 3.62 4.17
C ILE A 8 4.02 2.19 4.38
N ILE A 9 5.22 2.02 4.96
CA ILE A 9 5.72 0.72 5.37
C ILE A 9 5.64 0.62 6.89
N LYS A 10 4.99 -0.44 7.36
CA LYS A 10 4.86 -0.77 8.77
C LYS A 10 5.34 -2.19 9.01
N ILE A 11 5.90 -2.44 10.19
CA ILE A 11 6.13 -3.81 10.67
C ILE A 11 4.91 -4.32 11.44
N HIS A 12 4.89 -5.62 11.74
CA HIS A 12 3.77 -6.31 12.39
C HIS A 12 3.32 -5.68 13.72
N GLU A 13 4.21 -4.97 14.43
CA GLU A 13 3.88 -4.22 15.65
C GLU A 13 3.14 -2.89 15.39
N CYS A 14 2.61 -2.70 14.17
CA CYS A 14 2.03 -1.45 13.67
C CYS A 14 2.99 -0.24 13.68
N LEU A 15 4.29 -0.48 13.88
CA LEU A 15 5.30 0.57 13.88
C LEU A 15 5.62 0.99 12.45
N VAL A 16 5.47 2.29 12.17
CA VAL A 16 5.80 2.88 10.87
C VAL A 16 7.32 2.98 10.73
N MET A 17 7.87 2.28 9.73
CA MET A 17 9.30 2.29 9.43
C MET A 17 9.64 3.37 8.40
N GLY A 18 8.70 3.73 7.55
CA GLY A 18 8.90 4.73 6.52
C GLY A 18 7.61 5.13 5.82
N ALA A 19 7.64 6.31 5.21
CA ALA A 19 6.59 6.79 4.33
C ALA A 19 7.24 7.44 3.11
N PHE A 20 6.61 7.27 1.95
CA PHE A 20 7.13 7.73 0.67
C PHE A 20 5.99 8.23 -0.22
N THR A 21 6.24 9.33 -0.92
CA THR A 21 5.32 9.85 -1.94
C THR A 21 6.00 9.84 -3.30
N TYR A 22 5.33 9.28 -4.30
CA TYR A 22 5.89 9.19 -5.64
C TYR A 22 4.95 9.81 -6.70
N PRO A 23 5.41 10.79 -7.49
CA PRO A 23 4.62 11.32 -8.59
C PRO A 23 4.54 10.28 -9.71
N LEU A 24 3.34 9.77 -10.00
CA LEU A 24 3.10 8.75 -11.02
C LEU A 24 2.98 9.31 -12.44
N GLY A 25 3.01 10.64 -12.56
CA GLY A 25 2.84 11.36 -13.82
C GLY A 25 1.39 11.34 -14.30
N ARG A 26 1.19 11.52 -15.61
CA ARG A 26 -0.14 11.42 -16.23
C ARG A 26 -0.55 9.95 -16.32
N THR A 27 -1.64 9.61 -15.65
CA THR A 27 -2.31 8.32 -15.78
C THR A 27 -3.67 8.54 -16.44
N GLY A 28 -4.02 7.65 -17.37
CA GLY A 28 -5.32 7.69 -18.07
C GLY A 28 -6.42 6.92 -17.34
N ASP A 29 -6.06 6.11 -16.35
CA ASP A 29 -6.93 5.17 -15.64
C ASP A 29 -6.45 5.06 -14.18
N SER A 30 -7.39 5.05 -13.24
CA SER A 30 -7.12 4.86 -11.82
C SER A 30 -6.50 3.49 -11.56
N THR A 31 -6.93 2.45 -12.27
CA THR A 31 -6.37 1.09 -12.13
C THR A 31 -4.87 1.07 -12.45
N ILE A 32 -4.45 1.83 -13.46
CA ILE A 32 -3.03 1.97 -13.82
C ILE A 32 -2.27 2.76 -12.76
N ALA A 33 -2.88 3.79 -12.17
CA ALA A 33 -2.27 4.54 -11.09
C ALA A 33 -2.01 3.64 -9.87
N GLU A 34 -3.01 2.85 -9.48
CA GLU A 34 -2.92 1.93 -8.34
C GLU A 34 -1.92 0.80 -8.58
N ALA A 35 -1.89 0.22 -9.79
CA ALA A 35 -0.89 -0.79 -10.14
C ALA A 35 0.54 -0.23 -10.05
N LYS A 36 0.74 1.02 -10.46
CA LYS A 36 2.05 1.68 -10.32
C LYS A 36 2.36 2.03 -8.86
N ALA A 37 1.38 2.47 -8.07
CA ALA A 37 1.56 2.72 -6.64
C ALA A 37 1.99 1.43 -5.92
N CYS A 38 1.33 0.30 -6.22
CA CYS A 38 1.71 -1.02 -5.70
C CYS A 38 3.15 -1.41 -6.08
N LEU A 39 3.57 -1.19 -7.33
CA LEU A 39 4.94 -1.44 -7.74
C LEU A 39 5.96 -0.59 -6.97
N GLN A 40 5.65 0.70 -6.78
CA GLN A 40 6.50 1.59 -5.99
C GLN A 40 6.57 1.17 -4.51
N ALA A 41 5.50 0.59 -3.96
CA ALA A 41 5.51 0.04 -2.60
C ALA A 41 6.46 -1.15 -2.46
N VAL A 42 6.49 -2.04 -3.45
CA VAL A 42 7.43 -3.18 -3.48
C VAL A 42 8.86 -2.70 -3.56
N ILE A 43 9.16 -1.79 -4.49
CA ILE A 43 10.52 -1.23 -4.67
C ILE A 43 10.97 -0.56 -3.37
N PHE A 44 10.11 0.26 -2.75
CA PHE A 44 10.45 0.92 -1.50
C PHE A 44 10.71 -0.09 -0.37
N GLY A 45 9.92 -1.16 -0.29
CA GLY A 45 10.17 -2.23 0.68
C GLY A 45 11.49 -2.96 0.46
N GLU A 46 11.82 -3.26 -0.80
CA GLU A 46 13.10 -3.87 -1.17
C GLU A 46 14.29 -2.95 -0.84
N GLU A 47 14.20 -1.66 -1.16
CA GLU A 47 15.22 -0.65 -0.84
C GLU A 47 15.41 -0.48 0.67
N MET A 48 14.36 -0.66 1.46
CA MET A 48 14.42 -0.70 2.93
C MET A 48 14.98 -2.02 3.48
N GLY A 49 15.24 -3.02 2.63
CA GLY A 49 15.81 -4.32 2.99
C GLY A 49 14.78 -5.37 3.42
N PHE A 50 13.48 -5.11 3.25
CA PHE A 50 12.43 -6.11 3.50
C PHE A 50 12.39 -7.13 2.37
N ARG A 51 12.24 -8.41 2.74
CA ARG A 51 12.17 -9.55 1.80
C ARG A 51 10.81 -10.23 1.79
N ASP A 52 10.00 -9.94 2.80
CA ASP A 52 8.64 -10.44 2.95
C ASP A 52 7.73 -9.22 3.20
N LEU A 53 6.77 -9.02 2.32
CA LEU A 53 5.93 -7.83 2.25
C LEU A 53 4.47 -8.27 2.11
N VAL A 54 3.63 -7.75 3.01
CA VAL A 54 2.17 -7.79 2.86
C VAL A 54 1.75 -6.45 2.30
N ILE A 55 1.17 -6.45 1.10
CA ILE A 55 0.70 -5.23 0.44
C ILE A 55 -0.79 -5.07 0.67
N GLU A 56 -1.17 -3.91 1.19
CA GLU A 56 -2.56 -3.50 1.38
C GLU A 56 -2.89 -2.33 0.46
N GLY A 57 -4.12 -2.32 -0.06
CA GLY A 57 -4.64 -1.27 -0.93
C GLY A 57 -6.15 -1.42 -1.14
N ASP A 58 -6.80 -0.40 -1.67
CA ASP A 58 -8.24 -0.38 -1.97
C ASP A 58 -8.56 -0.86 -3.40
N ALA A 59 -7.54 -0.93 -4.26
CA ALA A 59 -7.66 -1.36 -5.65
C ALA A 59 -7.85 -2.87 -5.79
N LEU A 60 -9.08 -3.35 -5.58
CA LEU A 60 -9.44 -4.77 -5.64
C LEU A 60 -9.00 -5.46 -6.95
N ILE A 61 -9.05 -4.75 -8.09
CA ILE A 61 -8.59 -5.28 -9.39
C ILE A 61 -7.10 -5.60 -9.36
N VAL A 62 -6.29 -4.70 -8.78
CA VAL A 62 -4.83 -4.88 -8.65
C VAL A 62 -4.54 -6.05 -7.72
N ILE A 63 -5.21 -6.11 -6.56
CA ILE A 63 -5.07 -7.22 -5.60
C ILE A 63 -5.43 -8.56 -6.23
N LYS A 64 -6.55 -8.63 -6.94
CA LYS A 64 -6.98 -9.85 -7.64
C LYS A 64 -5.99 -10.27 -8.71
N LYS A 65 -5.39 -9.30 -9.43
CA LYS A 65 -4.39 -9.59 -10.45
C LYS A 65 -3.10 -10.15 -9.84
N LEU A 66 -2.65 -9.60 -8.72
CA LEU A 66 -1.48 -10.08 -7.98
C LEU A 66 -1.69 -11.48 -7.40
N LYS A 67 -2.92 -11.80 -6.98
CA LYS A 67 -3.29 -13.13 -6.46
C LYS A 67 -3.63 -14.14 -7.56
N SER A 68 -3.71 -13.73 -8.83
CA SER A 68 -4.06 -14.65 -9.92
C SER A 68 -2.87 -15.55 -10.26
N ASP A 69 -3.11 -16.86 -10.32
CA ASP A 69 -2.12 -17.95 -10.43
C ASP A 69 -1.46 -18.05 -11.82
N SER A 70 -1.03 -16.91 -12.38
CA SER A 70 -0.27 -16.87 -13.63
C SER A 70 1.20 -17.13 -13.32
N THR A 71 1.58 -18.41 -13.29
CA THR A 71 2.97 -18.92 -13.28
C THR A 71 4.00 -17.91 -12.74
N ASP A 72 3.99 -17.77 -11.42
CA ASP A 72 4.85 -16.84 -10.70
C ASP A 72 6.34 -17.24 -10.90
N ARG A 73 7.16 -16.30 -11.37
CA ARG A 73 8.63 -16.39 -11.35
C ARG A 73 9.24 -15.51 -10.25
N SER A 74 8.41 -14.82 -9.48
CA SER A 74 8.77 -14.10 -8.26
C SER A 74 8.57 -15.00 -7.04
N TYR A 75 9.30 -14.69 -5.98
CA TYR A 75 9.16 -15.29 -4.67
C TYR A 75 7.77 -14.95 -4.08
N ASN A 76 7.18 -15.94 -3.41
CA ASN A 76 5.84 -15.95 -2.82
C ASN A 76 5.43 -14.61 -2.15
N LEU A 77 4.38 -13.96 -2.67
CA LEU A 77 3.75 -12.76 -2.06
C LEU A 77 2.42 -13.08 -1.35
N THR A 78 2.14 -14.35 -1.05
CA THR A 78 0.88 -14.74 -0.42
C THR A 78 1.09 -15.77 0.67
N SER A 79 1.25 -15.30 1.91
CA SER A 79 0.79 -16.08 3.07
C SER A 79 -0.55 -15.51 3.53
N SER A 80 -1.60 -16.23 3.15
CA SER A 80 -2.99 -16.04 3.55
C SER A 80 -3.12 -16.10 5.07
N SER A 81 -3.52 -15.01 5.73
CA SER A 81 -4.47 -14.96 6.86
C SER A 81 -4.63 -13.51 7.31
N TYR A 82 -5.87 -13.12 7.63
CA TYR A 82 -6.32 -11.84 8.18
C TYR A 82 -6.68 -10.75 7.17
N TRP A 83 -7.99 -10.73 6.86
CA TRP A 83 -8.74 -9.54 6.51
C TRP A 83 -8.98 -8.70 7.76
N ILE A 84 -8.88 -7.37 7.67
CA ILE A 84 -9.70 -6.46 8.48
C ILE A 84 -10.23 -5.35 7.58
N GLU A 85 -11.52 -5.47 7.26
CA GLU A 85 -12.40 -4.39 6.84
C GLU A 85 -12.71 -3.54 8.09
N GLU A 86 -12.77 -2.22 7.91
CA GLU A 86 -13.17 -1.18 8.87
C GLU A 86 -12.17 -0.74 9.96
N VAL A 87 -11.92 0.58 9.96
CA VAL A 87 -11.32 1.31 11.07
C VAL A 87 -12.28 1.20 12.26
N PRO A 88 -11.85 0.68 13.42
CA PRO A 88 -12.66 0.68 14.62
C PRO A 88 -13.15 2.11 14.90
N THR A 89 -14.44 2.30 15.16
CA THR A 89 -15.05 3.64 15.35
C THR A 89 -14.37 4.46 16.47
N GLU A 90 -13.65 3.77 17.36
CA GLU A 90 -12.79 4.33 18.41
C GLU A 90 -11.48 4.99 17.92
N MET A 91 -11.01 4.65 16.72
CA MET A 91 -9.77 5.18 16.11
C MET A 91 -10.01 6.39 15.21
N GLU A 92 -11.25 6.63 14.77
CA GLU A 92 -11.69 7.82 14.01
C GLU A 92 -11.24 9.16 14.64
N PRO A 93 -11.48 9.43 15.95
CA PRO A 93 -11.06 10.69 16.54
C PRO A 93 -9.54 10.87 16.55
N THR A 94 -8.77 9.78 16.67
CA THR A 94 -7.29 9.81 16.66
C THR A 94 -6.76 10.13 15.26
N ILE A 95 -7.36 9.53 14.22
CA ILE A 95 -7.01 9.80 12.82
C ILE A 95 -7.31 11.25 12.44
N VAL A 96 -8.47 11.77 12.84
CA VAL A 96 -8.84 13.18 12.62
C VAL A 96 -7.89 14.14 13.34
N ASN A 97 -7.41 13.77 14.53
CA ASN A 97 -6.50 14.61 15.30
C ASN A 97 -5.08 14.62 14.71
N ASP A 98 -4.59 13.47 14.23
CA ASP A 98 -3.31 13.39 13.53
C ASP A 98 -3.36 14.13 12.18
N GLN A 99 -4.46 14.04 11.44
CA GLN A 99 -4.65 14.81 10.21
C GLN A 99 -4.59 16.33 10.44
N ARG A 100 -5.21 16.83 11.53
CA ARG A 100 -5.13 18.26 11.89
C ARG A 100 -3.73 18.69 12.32
N ARG A 101 -2.94 17.77 12.87
CA ARG A 101 -1.58 18.04 13.35
C ARG A 101 -0.55 18.07 12.22
N LEU A 102 -0.84 17.41 11.11
CA LEU A 102 -0.02 17.42 9.89
C LEU A 102 -0.31 18.62 8.97
N LEU A 103 -1.39 19.36 9.22
CA LEU A 103 -1.84 20.52 8.43
C LEU A 103 -1.59 21.88 9.13
N ASN A 104 -1.00 21.87 10.32
CA ASN A 104 -0.50 23.05 11.06
C ASN A 104 1.01 22.96 11.21
#